data_AF-A0A7C9CL53-F1
#
_entry.id   AF-A0A7C9CL53-F1
#
_cell.length_a   1.000
_cell.length_b   1.000
_cell.length_c   1.000
_cell.angle_alpha   90.00
_cell.angle_beta   90.00
_cell.angle_gamma   90.00
#
_symmetry.space_group_name_H-M   'P 1'
#
loop_
_entity.id
_entity.type
_entity.pdbx_description
1 polymer ?
#
loop_
_entity_poly.entity_id
_entity_poly.type
_entity_poly.pdbx_seq_one_letter_code
_entity_poly.pdbx_strand_id
1 'polypeptide(L)'
;SSVVLIEDCVETSGAFVIHHILKRALSPPSSSAVVLVSLSHPFSHYDRILRKLGCNLTAHRDNQRFFFFDMLIVDFAEEYMKGHTLDSGSISMSKIWTVSP
;
A
#
# COMPACT_ATOMS: atom_id res chain seq x y z
N SER A 1 -20.96 -2.60 -5.44
CA SER A 1 -19.62 -2.02 -5.22
C SER A 1 -19.68 -0.53 -5.50
N SER A 2 -19.12 0.30 -4.63
CA SER A 2 -19.01 1.75 -4.85
C SER A 2 -17.58 2.07 -5.28
N VAL A 3 -17.43 2.96 -6.26
CA VAL A 3 -16.13 3.44 -6.74
C VAL A 3 -16.09 4.94 -6.49
N VAL A 4 -15.00 5.40 -5.90
CA VAL A 4 -14.74 6.83 -5.66
C VAL A 4 -13.44 7.18 -6.36
N LEU A 5 -13.51 8.15 -7.27
CA LEU A 5 -12.35 8.75 -7.91
C LEU A 5 -11.98 10.03 -7.18
N ILE A 6 -10.70 10.18 -6.84
CA ILE A 6 -10.14 11.39 -6.25
C ILE A 6 -9.14 11.95 -7.26
N GLU A 7 -9.42 13.13 -7.78
CA GLU A 7 -8.50 13.87 -8.65
C GLU A 7 -7.97 15.08 -7.89
N ASP A 8 -6.69 15.35 -8.02
CA ASP A 8 -6.04 16.53 -7.46
C ASP A 8 -5.24 17.29 -8.52
N CYS A 9 -4.90 18.54 -8.20
CA CYS A 9 -4.04 19.39 -9.02
C CYS A 9 -2.81 19.79 -8.20
N VAL A 10 -1.71 20.17 -8.87
CA VAL A 10 -0.42 20.51 -8.20
C VAL A 10 -0.58 21.58 -7.12
N GLU A 11 -1.51 22.53 -7.32
CA GLU A 11 -1.80 23.61 -6.36
C GLU A 11 -2.47 23.13 -5.05
N THR A 12 -3.06 21.93 -5.04
CA THR A 12 -3.72 21.38 -3.86
C THR A 12 -3.67 19.86 -3.92
N SER A 13 -2.59 19.27 -3.42
CA SER A 13 -2.48 17.81 -3.36
C SER A 13 -3.60 17.21 -2.49
N GLY A 14 -4.42 16.36 -3.08
CA GLY A 14 -5.51 15.60 -2.49
C GLY A 14 -5.04 14.36 -1.73
N ALA A 15 -3.73 14.13 -1.63
CA ALA A 15 -3.16 12.96 -0.94
C ALA A 15 -3.63 12.83 0.53
N PHE A 16 -4.00 13.94 1.19
CA PHE A 16 -4.56 13.93 2.54
C PHE A 16 -5.89 13.15 2.62
N VAL A 17 -6.65 13.07 1.54
CA VAL A 17 -7.91 12.33 1.48
C VAL A 17 -7.64 10.83 1.64
N ILE A 18 -6.61 10.31 0.99
CA ILE A 18 -6.18 8.91 1.15
C ILE A 18 -5.82 8.63 2.61
N HIS A 19 -5.08 9.53 3.26
CA HIS A 19 -4.73 9.38 4.67
C HIS A 19 -5.98 9.33 5.57
N HIS A 20 -6.98 10.19 5.31
CA HIS A 20 -8.24 10.19 6.05
C HIS A 20 -9.06 8.92 5.83
N ILE A 21 -9.15 8.45 4.58
CA ILE A 21 -9.86 7.21 4.25
C ILE A 21 -9.22 6.03 4.98
N LEU A 22 -7.88 5.90 4.93
CA LEU A 22 -7.16 4.83 5.62
C LEU A 22 -7.40 4.85 7.12
N LYS A 23 -7.24 6.03 7.76
CA LYS A 23 -7.48 6.19 9.20
C LYS A 23 -8.90 5.78 9.58
N ARG A 24 -9.90 6.23 8.81
CA ARG A 24 -11.31 5.93 9.08
C ARG A 24 -11.61 4.44 8.88
N ALA A 25 -11.09 3.84 7.80
CA ALA A 25 -11.32 2.44 7.49
C ALA A 25 -10.70 1.49 8.53
N LEU A 26 -9.57 1.87 9.13
CA LEU A 26 -8.87 1.10 10.15
C LEU A 26 -9.34 1.38 11.59
N SER A 27 -10.13 2.44 11.81
CA SER A 27 -10.67 2.78 13.12
C SER A 27 -11.74 1.76 13.57
N PRO A 28 -11.74 1.35 14.85
CA PRO A 28 -12.87 0.63 15.43
C PRO A 28 -14.20 1.37 15.23
N PRO A 29 -15.35 0.67 15.12
CA PRO A 29 -15.53 -0.79 15.25
C PRO A 29 -15.36 -1.56 13.94
N SER A 30 -14.77 -0.98 12.89
CA SER A 30 -14.63 -1.68 11.61
C SER A 30 -13.87 -3.01 11.81
N SER A 31 -14.27 -4.08 11.14
CA SER A 31 -13.53 -5.35 11.10
C SER A 31 -12.90 -5.63 9.73
N SER A 32 -13.10 -4.73 8.75
CA SER A 32 -12.66 -4.92 7.38
C SER A 32 -11.14 -4.85 7.23
N ALA A 33 -10.56 -5.73 6.42
CA ALA A 33 -9.20 -5.55 5.95
C ALA A 33 -9.14 -4.40 4.92
N VAL A 34 -8.03 -3.65 4.92
CA VAL A 34 -7.76 -2.57 3.97
C VAL A 34 -6.55 -2.94 3.14
N VAL A 35 -6.67 -2.81 1.82
CA VAL A 35 -5.57 -3.00 0.87
C VAL A 35 -5.24 -1.65 0.27
N LEU A 36 -3.98 -1.24 0.34
CA LEU A 36 -3.45 -0.06 -0.32
C LEU A 36 -2.41 -0.47 -1.36
N VAL A 37 -2.64 -0.09 -2.61
CA VAL A 37 -1.68 -0.21 -3.70
C VAL A 37 -1.15 1.20 -3.97
N SER A 38 0.14 1.44 -3.75
CA SER A 38 0.73 2.75 -3.98
C SER A 38 1.71 2.72 -5.15
N LEU A 39 1.54 3.67 -6.06
CA LEU A 39 2.40 3.92 -7.21
C LEU A 39 3.25 5.19 -7.05
N SER A 40 3.15 5.89 -5.91
CA SER A 40 3.73 7.24 -5.78
C SER A 40 4.61 7.40 -4.55
N HIS A 41 4.35 6.64 -3.48
CA HIS A 41 5.13 6.74 -2.24
C HIS A 41 5.34 5.37 -1.58
N PRO A 42 6.50 5.12 -0.94
CA PRO A 42 6.72 3.86 -0.24
C PRO A 42 5.89 3.79 1.05
N PHE A 43 5.76 2.60 1.64
CA PHE A 43 5.01 2.38 2.90
C PHE A 43 5.37 3.39 4.00
N SER A 44 6.66 3.71 4.14
CA SER A 44 7.19 4.60 5.18
C SER A 44 6.59 6.02 5.12
N HIS A 45 6.21 6.49 3.92
CA HIS A 45 5.53 7.78 3.75
C HIS A 45 4.17 7.76 4.44
N TYR A 46 3.34 6.76 4.14
CA TYR A 46 2.00 6.62 4.70
C TYR A 46 2.04 6.35 6.20
N ASP A 47 2.90 5.43 6.65
CA ASP A 47 3.01 5.11 8.08
C ASP A 47 3.42 6.33 8.90
N ARG A 48 4.37 7.14 8.40
CA ARG A 48 4.80 8.37 9.09
C ARG A 48 3.67 9.39 9.23
N ILE A 49 2.86 9.58 8.20
CA ILE A 49 1.75 10.55 8.24
C ILE A 49 0.63 10.02 9.13
N LEU A 50 0.23 8.76 9.00
CA LEU A 50 -0.85 8.16 9.77
C LEU A 50 -0.52 8.08 11.26
N ARG A 51 0.76 7.86 11.63
CA ARG A 51 1.20 7.93 13.03
C ARG A 51 0.95 9.30 13.65
N LYS A 52 1.20 10.39 12.92
CA LYS A 52 0.88 11.76 13.37
C LYS A 52 -0.62 11.97 13.56
N LEU A 53 -1.45 11.20 12.83
CA LEU A 53 -2.90 11.21 12.94
C LEU A 53 -3.43 10.20 13.98
N GLY A 54 -2.57 9.52 14.74
CA GLY A 54 -2.95 8.54 15.77
C GLY A 54 -3.30 7.15 15.22
N CYS A 55 -2.85 6.79 14.02
CA CYS A 55 -3.06 5.47 13.41
C CYS A 55 -1.72 4.79 13.13
N ASN A 56 -1.51 3.58 13.67
CA ASN A 56 -0.28 2.81 13.49
C ASN A 56 -0.51 1.73 12.43
N LEU A 57 -0.06 1.99 11.19
CA LEU A 57 -0.26 1.05 10.07
C LEU A 57 0.50 -0.26 10.28
N THR A 58 1.65 -0.21 10.96
CA THR A 58 2.43 -1.41 11.31
C THR A 58 1.61 -2.33 12.22
N ALA A 59 0.97 -1.80 13.26
CA ALA A 59 0.11 -2.59 14.14
C ALA A 59 -1.10 -3.17 13.40
N HIS A 60 -1.70 -2.42 12.47
CA HIS A 60 -2.79 -2.96 11.64
C HIS A 60 -2.31 -4.05 10.68
N ARG A 61 -1.08 -3.97 10.18
CA ARG A 61 -0.47 -5.01 9.34
C ARG A 61 -0.21 -6.29 10.14
N ASP A 62 0.37 -6.17 11.33
CA ASP A 62 0.62 -7.31 12.21
C ASP A 62 -0.68 -8.03 12.58
N ASN A 63 -1.76 -7.27 12.77
CA ASN A 63 -3.11 -7.77 13.02
C ASN A 63 -3.87 -8.22 11.75
N GLN A 64 -3.20 -8.34 10.59
CA GLN A 64 -3.80 -8.75 9.31
C GLN A 64 -4.98 -7.88 8.85
N ARG A 65 -4.99 -6.61 9.27
CA ARG A 65 -6.03 -5.63 8.93
C ARG A 65 -5.60 -4.63 7.87
N PHE A 66 -4.31 -4.56 7.58
CA PHE A 66 -3.76 -3.68 6.55
C PHE A 66 -2.73 -4.42 5.68
N PHE A 67 -2.93 -4.37 4.37
CA PHE A 67 -2.01 -4.91 3.36
C PHE A 67 -1.54 -3.77 2.47
N PHE A 68 -0.23 -3.68 2.26
CA PHE A 68 0.39 -2.64 1.44
C PHE A 68 1.16 -3.27 0.28
N PHE A 69 0.90 -2.79 -0.93
CA PHE A 69 1.62 -3.13 -2.14
C PHE A 69 2.40 -1.91 -2.62
N ASP A 70 3.72 -2.03 -2.55
CA ASP A 70 4.65 -1.02 -3.06
C ASP A 70 4.88 -1.27 -4.55
N MET A 71 4.21 -0.49 -5.40
CA MET A 71 4.35 -0.59 -6.85
C MET A 71 5.34 0.44 -7.42
N LEU A 72 5.88 1.35 -6.60
CA LEU A 72 6.99 2.21 -7.04
C LEU A 72 8.22 1.42 -7.46
N ILE A 73 8.44 0.28 -6.83
CA ILE A 73 9.61 -0.58 -7.07
C ILE A 73 9.40 -1.44 -8.33
N VAL A 74 8.16 -1.56 -8.83
CA VAL A 74 7.86 -2.38 -10.02
C VAL A 74 8.38 -1.71 -11.30
N ASP A 75 8.39 -0.38 -11.37
CA ASP A 75 9.01 0.35 -12.49
C ASP A 75 10.54 0.19 -12.51
N PHE A 76 11.19 -0.05 -11.37
CA PHE A 76 12.61 -0.41 -11.32
C PHE A 76 12.88 -1.89 -11.58
N ALA A 77 11.90 -2.77 -11.36
CA ALA A 77 12.07 -4.21 -11.50
C ALA A 77 12.26 -4.64 -12.95
N GLU A 78 11.71 -3.95 -13.95
CA GLU A 78 12.01 -4.26 -15.36
C GLU A 78 13.47 -3.99 -15.73
N GLU A 79 14.08 -2.94 -15.18
CA GLU A 79 15.51 -2.63 -15.41
C GLU A 79 16.44 -3.52 -14.57
N TYR A 80 16.07 -3.82 -13.32
CA TYR A 80 16.87 -4.66 -12.41
C TYR A 80 16.80 -6.16 -12.72
N MET A 81 15.68 -6.67 -13.26
CA MET A 81 15.53 -8.08 -13.65
C MET A 81 16.30 -8.45 -14.93
N LYS A 82 16.86 -7.47 -15.65
CA LYS A 82 17.80 -7.72 -16.75
C LYS A 82 19.24 -7.98 -16.26
N GLY A 83 19.52 -7.71 -14.98
CA GLY A 83 20.88 -7.64 -14.45
C GLY A 83 21.26 -8.70 -13.43
N HIS A 84 20.41 -9.06 -12.47
CA HIS A 84 20.83 -9.91 -11.34
C HIS A 84 19.69 -10.83 -10.86
N THR A 85 19.97 -12.14 -10.83
CA THR A 85 19.24 -13.11 -10.02
C THR A 85 19.38 -12.73 -8.55
N LEU A 86 18.34 -12.15 -7.96
CA LEU A 86 18.28 -11.82 -6.53
C LEU A 86 17.68 -12.99 -5.76
N ASP A 87 18.59 -13.76 -5.17
CA ASP A 87 18.34 -14.55 -3.98
C ASP A 87 17.85 -13.67 -2.83
N SER A 88 17.10 -14.28 -1.92
CA SER A 88 16.57 -13.77 -0.65
C SER A 88 15.31 -12.88 -0.70
N GLY A 89 14.15 -13.53 -0.59
CA GLY A 89 13.07 -13.06 0.30
C GLY A 89 11.94 -12.23 -0.30
N SER A 90 12.00 -11.82 -1.57
CA SER A 90 10.88 -11.13 -2.21
C SER A 90 9.97 -12.14 -2.92
N ILE A 91 8.69 -12.20 -2.54
CA ILE A 91 7.71 -13.06 -3.23
C ILE A 91 7.46 -12.45 -4.61
N SER A 92 8.03 -13.06 -5.64
CA SER A 92 7.75 -12.74 -7.04
C SER A 92 6.26 -12.92 -7.35
N MET A 93 5.66 -11.97 -8.06
CA MET A 93 4.28 -12.04 -8.55
C MET A 93 3.97 -13.31 -9.37
N SER A 94 5.00 -13.94 -9.94
CA SER A 94 4.88 -15.24 -10.63
C SER A 94 4.45 -16.38 -9.70
N LYS A 95 4.74 -16.29 -8.39
CA LYS A 95 4.39 -17.30 -7.38
C LYS A 95 2.92 -17.21 -6.92
N ILE A 96 2.26 -16.06 -7.16
CA ILE A 96 0.87 -15.82 -6.77
C ILE A 96 -0.12 -16.50 -7.73
N TRP A 97 0.25 -16.68 -9.00
CA TRP A 97 -0.62 -17.28 -10.03
C TRP A 97 -0.49 -18.80 -10.17
N THR A 98 0.49 -19.45 -9.54
CA THR A 98 0.73 -20.91 -9.66
C THR A 98 -0.03 -21.77 -8.65
N VAL A 99 -0.90 -21.20 -7.82
CA VAL A 99 -1.82 -21.98 -6.97
C VAL A 99 -3.26 -21.71 -7.39
N SER A 100 -3.69 -22.39 -8.43
CA SER A 100 -5.09 -22.79 -8.63
C SER A 100 -5.11 -24.32 -8.77
N PRO A 101 -6.15 -24.99 -8.24
CA PRO A 101 -6.19 -26.44 -8.09
C PRO A 101 -6.13 -27.22 -9.41
#